data_AF-G8RRS1-F1
#
_entry.id   AF-G8RRS1-F1
#
_cell.length_a   1.000
_cell.length_b   1.000
_cell.length_c   1.000
_cell.angle_alpha   90.00
_cell.angle_beta   90.00
_cell.angle_gamma   90.00
#
_symmetry.space_group_name_H-M   'P 1'
#
loop_
_entity.id
_entity.type
_entity.pdbx_description
1 polymer ?
#
loop_
_entity_poly.entity_id
_entity_poly.type
_entity_poly.pdbx_seq_one_letter_code
_entity_poly.pdbx_strand_id
1 'polypeptide(L)'
;MRGRGVIAGVLAVCGAVAFSAPARADQYDFIAQLDNQDVYYESMIAMMGIGKELCHELRFGVDPSLVLGKLQRTGFAPTESAIVLVAAVDHMCPDTKQVLVAWARDNGYTGSM
;
A
#
# COMPACT_ATOMS: atom_id res chain seq x y z
N MET A 1 50.21 -1.14 42.06
CA MET A 1 49.03 -1.77 41.43
C MET A 1 48.90 -1.23 40.01
N ARG A 2 48.97 -2.10 39.00
CA ARG A 2 49.15 -1.75 37.59
C ARG A 2 47.81 -1.96 36.88
N GLY A 3 47.02 -0.89 36.72
CA GLY A 3 45.70 -0.94 36.09
C GLY A 3 45.81 -0.83 34.57
N ARG A 4 45.76 -1.97 33.88
CA ARG A 4 45.48 -2.07 32.44
C ARG A 4 43.98 -2.29 32.26
N GLY A 5 43.36 -1.55 31.35
CA GLY A 5 41.98 -1.78 30.93
C GLY A 5 41.57 -0.81 29.83
N VAL A 6 41.95 -1.14 28.60
CA VAL A 6 41.47 -0.50 27.36
C VAL A 6 40.34 -1.38 26.81
N ILE A 7 39.43 -0.74 26.04
CA ILE A 7 38.52 -1.27 25.02
C ILE A 7 37.03 -1.37 25.42
N ALA A 8 36.22 -0.51 24.80
CA ALA A 8 34.93 -0.82 24.16
C ALA A 8 34.52 0.46 23.40
N GLY A 9 34.71 0.60 22.09
CA GLY A 9 34.11 -0.24 21.05
C GLY A 9 32.83 0.44 20.53
N VAL A 10 32.94 1.66 19.97
CA VAL A 10 31.80 2.32 19.31
C VAL A 10 31.62 1.66 17.95
N LEU A 11 30.76 0.65 17.90
CA LEU A 11 30.34 0.01 16.66
C LEU A 11 29.27 0.87 15.99
N ALA A 12 29.59 1.30 14.77
CA ALA A 12 28.70 1.98 13.84
C ALA A 12 27.47 1.11 13.53
N VAL A 13 26.27 1.70 13.64
CA VAL A 13 25.08 1.18 12.97
C VAL A 13 24.88 2.00 11.70
N CYS A 14 25.21 1.35 10.58
CA CYS A 14 24.92 1.84 9.24
C CYS A 14 23.41 2.07 9.08
N GLY A 15 23.00 3.33 8.94
CA GLY A 15 21.68 3.72 8.45
C GLY A 15 21.54 3.40 6.97
N ALA A 16 21.43 2.12 6.62
CA ALA A 16 20.99 1.71 5.30
C ALA A 16 19.45 1.75 5.29
N VAL A 17 18.87 2.93 5.04
CA VAL A 17 17.54 2.99 4.42
C VAL A 17 17.72 2.56 2.96
N ALA A 18 17.97 1.27 2.77
CA ALA A 18 17.75 0.65 1.49
C ALA A 18 16.24 0.73 1.28
N PHE A 19 15.79 1.76 0.57
CA PHE A 19 14.54 1.71 -0.16
C PHE A 19 14.57 0.40 -0.90
N SER A 20 13.78 -0.55 -0.41
CA SER A 20 13.54 -1.80 -1.09
C SER A 20 13.13 -1.39 -2.51
N ALA A 21 13.94 -1.74 -3.51
CA ALA A 21 13.47 -1.75 -4.89
C ALA A 21 12.07 -2.39 -4.84
N PRO A 22 11.04 -1.85 -5.54
CA PRO A 22 9.68 -2.33 -5.38
C PRO A 22 9.71 -3.83 -5.60
N ALA A 23 9.55 -4.58 -4.51
CA ALA A 23 9.58 -6.02 -4.57
C ALA A 23 8.44 -6.39 -5.53
N ARG A 24 8.72 -7.31 -6.45
CA ARG A 24 7.69 -7.79 -7.38
C ARG A 24 6.54 -8.49 -6.66
N ALA A 25 6.76 -8.94 -5.41
CA ALA A 25 5.73 -9.26 -4.44
C ALA A 25 5.16 -7.92 -3.97
N ASP A 26 3.94 -7.49 -4.29
CA ASP A 26 2.69 -8.22 -4.39
C ASP A 26 1.85 -7.71 -5.59
N GLN A 27 2.49 -7.20 -6.64
CA GLN A 27 1.77 -6.68 -7.81
C GLN A 27 0.97 -7.76 -8.53
N TYR A 28 1.47 -9.00 -8.54
CA TYR A 28 0.73 -10.13 -9.11
C TYR A 28 -0.37 -10.63 -8.18
N ASP A 29 -0.19 -10.54 -6.86
CA ASP A 29 -1.24 -10.90 -5.89
C ASP A 29 -2.39 -9.88 -5.91
N PHE A 30 -2.06 -8.60 -6.08
CA PHE A 30 -3.03 -7.55 -6.40
C PHE A 30 -3.85 -7.93 -7.64
N ILE A 31 -3.20 -8.25 -8.76
CA ILE A 31 -3.89 -8.66 -10.00
C ILE A 31 -4.73 -9.93 -9.77
N ALA A 32 -4.17 -10.93 -9.10
CA ALA A 32 -4.87 -12.18 -8.80
C ALA A 32 -6.11 -11.94 -7.93
N GLN A 33 -6.07 -11.00 -6.98
CA GLN A 33 -7.22 -10.62 -6.19
C GLN A 33 -8.30 -9.94 -7.04
N LEU A 34 -7.92 -9.07 -7.98
CA LEU A 34 -8.86 -8.45 -8.92
C LEU A 34 -9.53 -9.49 -9.82
N ASP A 35 -8.75 -10.44 -10.35
CA ASP A 35 -9.26 -11.53 -11.18
C ASP A 35 -10.23 -12.42 -10.40
N ASN A 36 -9.91 -12.74 -9.14
CA ASN A 36 -10.79 -13.51 -8.26
C ASN A 36 -12.07 -12.77 -7.84
N GLN A 37 -12.15 -11.47 -8.07
CA GLN A 37 -13.33 -10.65 -7.78
C GLN A 37 -14.03 -10.18 -9.07
N ASP A 38 -13.67 -10.76 -10.22
CA ASP A 38 -14.22 -10.44 -11.55
C ASP A 38 -14.12 -8.94 -11.92
N VAL A 39 -13.10 -8.23 -11.42
CA VAL A 39 -12.88 -6.82 -11.77
C VAL A 39 -12.27 -6.74 -13.17
N TYR A 40 -12.98 -6.09 -14.09
CA TYR A 40 -12.47 -5.89 -15.44
C TYR A 40 -11.40 -4.79 -15.49
N TYR A 41 -10.29 -5.07 -16.18
CA TYR A 41 -9.26 -4.08 -16.53
C TYR A 41 -8.68 -4.40 -17.92
N GLU A 42 -8.40 -3.37 -18.71
CA GLU A 42 -7.97 -3.55 -20.10
C GLU A 42 -6.52 -4.07 -20.23
N SER A 43 -5.66 -3.73 -19.26
CA SER A 43 -4.24 -4.07 -19.30
C SER A 43 -3.68 -4.27 -17.91
N MET A 44 -3.08 -5.44 -17.68
CA MET A 44 -2.42 -5.79 -16.42
C MET A 44 -1.34 -4.76 -16.05
N ILE A 45 -0.56 -4.27 -17.02
CA ILE A 45 0.50 -3.29 -16.77
C ILE A 45 -0.10 -1.92 -16.38
N ALA A 46 -1.18 -1.50 -17.05
CA ALA A 46 -1.89 -0.28 -16.68
C ALA A 46 -2.49 -0.41 -15.28
N MET A 47 -3.07 -1.57 -14.96
CA MET A 47 -3.68 -1.83 -13.66
C MET A 47 -2.67 -1.81 -12.51
N MET A 48 -1.49 -2.40 -12.70
CA MET A 48 -0.38 -2.25 -11.75
C MET A 48 0.07 -0.80 -11.59
N GLY A 49 0.01 0.00 -12.68
CA GLY A 49 0.27 1.44 -12.64
C GLY A 49 -0.75 2.18 -11.78
N ILE A 50 -2.04 1.87 -11.96
CA ILE A 50 -3.13 2.41 -11.14
C ILE A 50 -2.87 2.08 -9.67
N GLY A 51 -2.64 0.81 -9.32
CA GLY A 51 -2.38 0.42 -7.93
C GLY A 51 -1.22 1.18 -7.28
N LYS A 52 -0.13 1.43 -8.03
CA LYS A 52 0.99 2.26 -7.54
C LYS A 52 0.59 3.71 -7.29
N GLU A 53 -0.21 4.29 -8.19
CA GLU A 53 -0.71 5.65 -8.03
C GLU A 53 -1.60 5.77 -6.80
N LEU A 54 -2.54 4.83 -6.59
CA LEU A 54 -3.39 4.84 -5.38
C LEU A 54 -2.53 4.77 -4.11
N CYS A 55 -1.54 3.89 -4.08
CA CYS A 55 -0.61 3.79 -2.97
C CYS A 55 0.22 5.06 -2.76
N HIS A 56 0.62 5.73 -3.83
CA HIS A 56 1.29 7.02 -3.76
C HIS A 56 0.35 8.06 -3.13
N GLU A 57 -0.87 8.21 -3.65
CA GLU A 57 -1.86 9.15 -3.15
C GLU A 57 -2.15 8.96 -1.64
N LEU A 58 -2.37 7.72 -1.21
CA LEU A 58 -2.63 7.40 0.19
C LEU A 58 -1.43 7.74 1.10
N ARG A 59 -0.20 7.44 0.67
CA ARG A 59 1.02 7.80 1.42
C ARG A 59 1.21 9.32 1.54
N PHE A 60 0.70 10.08 0.58
CA PHE A 60 0.71 11.55 0.61
C PHE A 60 -0.51 12.16 1.34
N GLY A 61 -1.35 11.32 1.97
CA GLY A 61 -2.48 11.78 2.76
C GLY A 61 -3.68 12.24 1.94
N VAL A 62 -3.79 11.79 0.69
CA VAL A 62 -5.01 12.01 -0.10
C VAL A 62 -6.15 11.22 0.52
N ASP A 63 -7.31 11.88 0.71
CA ASP A 63 -8.50 11.25 1.28
C ASP A 63 -8.98 10.07 0.43
N PRO A 64 -9.26 8.88 1.02
CA PRO A 64 -9.69 7.71 0.27
C PRO A 64 -10.97 7.92 -0.57
N SER A 65 -11.85 8.85 -0.20
CA SER A 65 -13.04 9.20 -1.00
C SER A 65 -12.65 9.86 -2.32
N LEU A 66 -11.58 10.66 -2.33
CA LEU A 66 -11.04 11.28 -3.55
C LEU A 66 -10.39 10.23 -4.46
N VAL A 67 -9.68 9.28 -3.85
CA VAL A 67 -9.06 8.14 -4.56
C VAL A 67 -10.13 7.27 -5.22
N LEU A 68 -11.21 6.93 -4.50
CA LEU A 68 -12.37 6.23 -5.05
C LEU A 68 -13.04 7.01 -6.19
N GLY A 69 -13.23 8.32 -6.00
CA GLY A 69 -13.79 9.17 -7.03
C GLY A 69 -12.93 9.23 -8.30
N LYS A 70 -11.60 9.09 -8.20
CA LYS A 70 -10.71 8.97 -9.37
C LYS A 70 -10.94 7.66 -10.10
N LEU A 71 -10.99 6.53 -9.40
CA LEU A 71 -11.25 5.21 -10.00
C LEU A 71 -12.60 5.17 -10.73
N GLN A 72 -13.63 5.78 -10.16
CA GLN A 72 -14.93 5.89 -10.83
C GLN A 72 -14.84 6.72 -12.11
N ARG A 73 -14.07 7.81 -12.12
CA ARG A 73 -13.83 8.62 -13.32
C ARG A 73 -12.99 7.90 -14.37
N THR A 74 -12.17 6.91 -14.00
CA THR A 74 -11.47 6.05 -14.97
C THR A 74 -12.36 4.95 -15.55
N GLY A 75 -13.59 4.81 -15.05
CA GLY A 75 -14.60 3.89 -15.60
C GLY A 75 -14.93 2.68 -14.73
N PHE A 76 -14.32 2.53 -13.55
CA PHE A 76 -14.69 1.46 -12.63
C PHE A 76 -16.06 1.71 -12.01
N ALA A 77 -16.85 0.65 -11.82
CA ALA A 77 -18.05 0.74 -11.01
C ALA A 77 -17.71 1.13 -9.56
N PRO A 78 -18.66 1.69 -8.79
CA PRO A 78 -18.41 2.07 -7.40
C PRO A 78 -17.87 0.92 -6.53
N THR A 79 -18.43 -0.28 -6.70
CA THR A 79 -17.99 -1.49 -5.98
C THR A 79 -16.59 -1.94 -6.44
N GLU A 80 -16.33 -1.98 -7.75
CA GLU A 80 -15.02 -2.33 -8.30
C GLU A 80 -13.95 -1.35 -7.83
N SER A 81 -14.27 -0.05 -7.76
CA SER A 81 -13.36 0.98 -7.25
C SER A 81 -12.92 0.69 -5.81
N ALA A 82 -13.86 0.26 -4.96
CA ALA A 82 -13.55 -0.13 -3.58
C ALA A 82 -12.69 -1.41 -3.53
N ILE A 83 -12.99 -2.41 -4.36
CA ILE A 83 -12.20 -3.64 -4.47
C ILE A 83 -10.76 -3.31 -4.89
N VAL A 84 -10.59 -2.49 -5.93
CA VAL A 84 -9.27 -2.05 -6.41
C VAL A 84 -8.49 -1.32 -5.33
N LEU A 85 -9.14 -0.40 -4.61
CA LEU A 85 -8.49 0.34 -3.53
C LEU A 85 -8.03 -0.58 -2.40
N VAL A 86 -8.91 -1.47 -1.92
CA VAL A 86 -8.59 -2.41 -0.84
C VAL A 86 -7.46 -3.35 -1.28
N ALA A 87 -7.54 -3.89 -2.50
CA ALA A 87 -6.54 -4.79 -3.04
C ALA A 87 -5.16 -4.13 -3.16
N ALA A 88 -5.11 -2.88 -3.65
CA ALA A 88 -3.87 -2.12 -3.72
C ALA A 88 -3.27 -1.90 -2.31
N VAL A 89 -4.10 -1.62 -1.32
CA VAL A 89 -3.65 -1.43 0.06
C VAL A 89 -3.18 -2.73 0.70
N ASP A 90 -3.90 -3.84 0.55
CA ASP A 90 -3.52 -5.11 1.16
C ASP A 90 -2.22 -5.70 0.57
N HIS A 91 -2.02 -5.53 -0.74
CA HIS A 91 -0.90 -6.13 -1.44
C HIS A 91 0.23 -5.12 -1.70
N MET A 92 -0.06 -3.94 -2.26
CA MET A 92 0.99 -3.06 -2.77
C MET A 92 1.47 -1.99 -1.78
N CYS A 93 0.63 -1.59 -0.82
CA CYS A 93 0.97 -0.59 0.21
C CYS A 93 0.33 -0.89 1.58
N PRO A 94 0.71 -2.02 2.22
CA PRO A 94 0.14 -2.42 3.51
C PRO A 94 0.40 -1.41 4.64
N ASP A 95 1.41 -0.53 4.48
CA ASP A 95 1.67 0.60 5.38
C ASP A 95 0.51 1.61 5.43
N THR A 96 -0.30 1.70 4.38
CA THR A 96 -1.46 2.61 4.30
C THR A 96 -2.76 1.99 4.83
N LYS A 97 -2.76 0.69 5.21
CA LYS A 97 -3.96 -0.02 5.67
C LYS A 97 -4.64 0.65 6.85
N GLN A 98 -3.87 1.20 7.79
CA GLN A 98 -4.41 1.91 8.94
C GLN A 98 -5.17 3.19 8.54
N VAL A 99 -4.68 3.90 7.52
CA VAL A 99 -5.34 5.10 6.98
C VAL A 99 -6.68 4.72 6.36
N LEU A 100 -6.71 3.68 5.52
CA LEU A 100 -7.93 3.21 4.88
C LEU A 100 -8.96 2.72 5.91
N VAL A 101 -8.54 1.93 6.90
CA VAL A 101 -9.42 1.41 7.96
C VAL A 101 -9.99 2.53 8.82
N ALA A 102 -9.17 3.53 9.18
CA ALA A 102 -9.64 4.68 9.97
C ALA A 102 -10.72 5.45 9.20
N TRP A 103 -10.45 5.79 7.94
CA TRP A 103 -11.41 6.42 7.05
C TRP A 103 -12.70 5.59 6.92
N ALA A 104 -12.58 4.27 6.73
CA ALA A 104 -13.75 3.41 6.56
C ALA A 104 -14.63 3.45 7.83
N ARG A 105 -14.04 3.38 9.02
CA ARG A 105 -14.78 3.48 10.29
C ARG A 105 -15.48 4.82 10.45
N ASP A 106 -14.82 5.92 10.10
CA ASP A 106 -15.41 7.27 10.15
C ASP A 106 -16.61 7.39 9.18
N ASN A 107 -16.65 6.56 8.15
CA ASN A 107 -17.75 6.45 7.17
C ASN A 107 -18.75 5.33 7.49
N GLY A 108 -18.75 4.78 8.71
CA GLY A 108 -19.75 3.83 9.18
C GLY A 108 -19.43 2.35 8.92
N TYR A 109 -18.22 2.01 8.50
CA TYR A 109 -17.77 0.62 8.43
C TYR A 109 -17.52 0.05 9.84
N THR A 110 -18.22 -1.02 10.20
CA THR A 110 -18.09 -1.71 11.50
C THR A 110 -17.45 -3.10 11.40
N GLY A 111 -16.94 -3.48 10.24
CA GLY A 111 -16.30 -4.78 10.04
C GLY A 111 -14.88 -4.85 10.60
N SER A 112 -14.38 -6.06 10.85
CA SER A 112 -12.96 -6.31 11.09
C SER A 112 -12.28 -6.58 9.74
N MET A 113 -11.47 -5.62 9.25
CA MET A 113 -10.53 -5.83 8.13
C MET A 113 -9.25 -6.54 8.57
#